data_AF-A0A529XM72-F1
#
_entry.id   AF-A0A529XM72-F1
#
_cell.length_a   1.000
_cell.length_b   1.000
_cell.length_c   1.000
_cell.angle_alpha   90.00
_cell.angle_beta   90.00
_cell.angle_gamma   90.00
#
_symmetry.space_group_name_H-M   'P 1'
#
loop_
_entity.id
_entity.type
_entity.pdbx_description
1 polymer ?
#
loop_
_entity_poly.entity_id
_entity_poly.type
_entity_poly.pdbx_seq_one_letter_code
_entity_poly.pdbx_strand_id
1 'polypeptide(L)'
;IWERAVELIKRARQWPALETAALDDARDAFNQAMHLQRNARTLHRELKQAQAALDADPSDENFRHLVEIQAQFNDVQATEALIEGFGVSSGRVGRV
;
A
#
# COMPACT_ATOMS: atom_id res chain seq x y z
N ILE A 1 -11.34 -24.98 -4.54
CA ILE A 1 -10.20 -24.02 -4.58
C ILE A 1 -10.67 -22.62 -4.96
N TRP A 2 -11.37 -22.45 -6.09
CA TRP A 2 -11.89 -21.17 -6.55
C TRP A 2 -12.80 -20.44 -5.53
N GLU A 3 -13.82 -21.11 -5.00
CA GLU A 3 -14.74 -20.53 -4.03
C GLU A 3 -14.02 -19.96 -2.79
N ARG A 4 -13.03 -20.71 -2.27
CA ARG A 4 -12.19 -20.27 -1.16
C ARG A 4 -11.41 -18.99 -1.51
N ALA A 5 -10.89 -18.88 -2.73
CA ALA A 5 -10.19 -17.67 -3.17
C ALA A 5 -11.14 -16.46 -3.20
N VAL A 6 -12.34 -16.63 -3.76
CA VAL A 6 -13.38 -15.59 -3.79
C VAL A 6 -13.77 -15.16 -2.38
N GLU A 7 -13.94 -16.09 -1.44
CA GLU A 7 -14.22 -15.76 -0.04
C GLU A 7 -13.12 -14.94 0.62
N LEU A 8 -11.85 -15.31 0.39
CA LEU A 8 -10.70 -14.57 0.93
C LEU A 8 -10.65 -13.15 0.36
N ILE A 9 -10.87 -12.99 -0.95
CA ILE A 9 -10.91 -11.68 -1.61
C ILE A 9 -12.02 -10.79 -1.01
N LYS A 10 -13.22 -11.36 -0.83
CA LYS A 10 -14.35 -10.64 -0.20
C LYS A 10 -14.04 -10.23 1.24
N ARG A 11 -13.46 -11.12 2.05
CA ARG A 11 -13.05 -10.82 3.43
C ARG A 11 -11.99 -9.72 3.50
N ALA A 12 -11.06 -9.71 2.55
CA ALA A 12 -10.04 -8.67 2.43
C ALA A 12 -10.55 -7.36 1.83
N ARG A 13 -11.84 -7.26 1.47
CA ARG A 13 -12.45 -6.12 0.76
C ARG A 13 -11.78 -5.78 -0.59
N GLN A 14 -11.07 -6.74 -1.18
CA GLN A 14 -10.33 -6.59 -2.44
C GLN A 14 -11.22 -6.83 -3.65
N TRP A 15 -12.36 -6.13 -3.71
CA TRP A 15 -13.34 -6.32 -4.78
C TRP A 15 -12.80 -6.19 -6.21
N PRO A 16 -11.75 -5.40 -6.53
CA PRO A 16 -11.22 -5.33 -7.89
C PRO A 16 -10.61 -6.65 -8.39
N ALA A 17 -10.33 -7.59 -7.48
CA ALA A 17 -9.84 -8.93 -7.81
C ALA A 17 -10.97 -9.95 -8.07
N LEU A 18 -12.24 -9.54 -7.98
CA LEU A 18 -13.39 -10.40 -8.28
C LEU A 18 -13.73 -10.37 -9.77
N GLU A 19 -14.35 -11.44 -10.25
CA GLU A 19 -14.80 -11.61 -11.63
C GLU A 19 -15.83 -10.56 -12.10
N THR A 20 -16.46 -9.87 -11.15
CA THR A 20 -17.44 -8.80 -11.42
C THR A 20 -16.81 -7.42 -11.59
N ALA A 21 -15.51 -7.28 -11.34
CA ALA A 21 -14.81 -6.03 -11.55
C ALA A 21 -14.61 -5.77 -13.06
N ALA A 22 -14.86 -4.54 -13.48
CA ALA A 22 -14.45 -4.08 -14.79
C ALA A 22 -12.92 -4.11 -14.92
N LEU A 23 -12.44 -4.35 -16.13
CA LEU A 23 -11.01 -4.51 -16.40
C LEU A 23 -10.19 -3.27 -16.03
N ASP A 24 -10.74 -2.07 -16.27
CA ASP A 24 -10.07 -0.81 -15.96
C ASP A 24 -9.91 -0.62 -14.44
N ASP A 25 -10.99 -0.84 -13.68
CA ASP A 25 -10.94 -0.82 -12.21
C ASP A 25 -9.96 -1.86 -11.65
N ALA A 26 -9.93 -3.07 -12.22
CA ALA A 26 -8.97 -4.10 -11.81
C ALA A 26 -7.53 -3.68 -12.10
N ARG A 27 -7.27 -3.05 -13.25
CA ARG A 27 -5.96 -2.55 -13.65
C ARG A 27 -5.48 -1.42 -12.75
N ASP A 28 -6.35 -0.47 -12.45
CA ASP A 28 -6.04 0.67 -11.59
C ASP A 28 -5.73 0.23 -10.16
N ALA A 29 -6.56 -0.67 -9.60
CA ALA A 29 -6.30 -1.27 -8.30
C ALA A 29 -4.96 -2.02 -8.25
N PHE A 30 -4.65 -2.79 -9.29
CA PHE A 30 -3.38 -3.51 -9.37
C PHE A 30 -2.17 -2.56 -9.46
N ASN A 31 -2.26 -1.49 -10.26
CA ASN A 31 -1.22 -0.48 -10.35
C ASN A 31 -0.97 0.20 -9.00
N GLN A 32 -2.04 0.57 -8.29
CA GLN A 32 -1.96 1.15 -6.96
C GLN A 32 -1.31 0.17 -5.97
N ALA A 33 -1.74 -1.10 -5.94
CA ALA A 33 -1.16 -2.12 -5.08
C ALA A 33 0.34 -2.34 -5.37
N MET A 34 0.74 -2.34 -6.65
CA MET A 34 2.14 -2.45 -7.05
C MET A 34 2.98 -1.23 -6.62
N HIS A 35 2.41 -0.02 -6.70
CA HIS A 35 3.05 1.19 -6.22
C HIS A 35 3.28 1.12 -4.71
N LEU A 36 2.23 0.82 -3.94
CA LEU A 36 2.30 0.68 -2.49
C LEU A 36 3.30 -0.41 -2.07
N GLN A 37 3.30 -1.57 -2.74
CA GLN A 37 4.24 -2.65 -2.44
C GLN A 37 5.69 -2.25 -2.70
N ARG A 38 5.97 -1.48 -3.76
CA ARG A 38 7.32 -0.98 -4.05
C ARG A 38 7.76 0.02 -2.98
N ASN A 39 6.90 0.98 -2.63
CA ASN A 39 7.20 1.98 -1.61
C ASN A 39 7.44 1.33 -0.24
N ALA A 40 6.58 0.40 0.18
CA ALA A 40 6.72 -0.32 1.44
C ALA A 40 8.05 -1.10 1.50
N ARG A 41 8.48 -1.73 0.40
CA ARG A 41 9.77 -2.43 0.34
C ARG A 41 10.96 -1.48 0.42
N THR A 42 10.89 -0.32 -0.22
CA THR A 42 11.93 0.72 -0.17
C THR A 42 12.06 1.24 1.25
N LEU A 43 10.96 1.69 1.85
CA LEU A 43 10.92 2.20 3.23
C LEU A 43 11.40 1.16 4.25
N HIS A 44 11.01 -0.11 4.10
CA HIS A 44 11.47 -1.16 5.01
C HIS A 44 12.99 -1.37 4.94
N ARG A 45 13.59 -1.22 3.74
CA ARG A 45 15.05 -1.28 3.60
C ARG A 45 15.72 -0.07 4.22
N GLU A 46 15.19 1.13 4.00
CA GLU A 46 15.70 2.37 4.58
C GLU A 46 15.64 2.34 6.11
N LEU A 47 14.52 1.88 6.69
CA LEU A 47 14.37 1.73 8.14
C LEU A 47 15.42 0.77 8.72
N LYS A 48 15.67 -0.35 8.05
CA LYS A 48 16.72 -1.30 8.46
C LYS A 48 18.12 -0.70 8.37
N GLN A 49 18.39 0.11 7.34
CA GLN A 49 19.67 0.79 7.18
C GLN A 49 19.87 1.86 8.25
N ALA A 50 18.85 2.68 8.52
CA ALA A 50 18.91 3.70 9.57
C ALA A 50 19.10 3.09 10.96
N GLN A 51 18.42 1.98 11.26
CA GLN A 51 18.63 1.26 12.52
C GLN A 51 20.07 0.75 12.62
N ALA A 52 20.60 0.14 11.56
CA ALA A 52 21.98 -0.36 11.57
C ALA A 52 23.01 0.78 11.70
N ALA A 53 22.75 1.94 11.11
CA ALA A 53 23.59 3.12 11.26
C ALA A 53 23.59 3.64 12.70
N LEU A 54 22.42 3.71 13.35
CA LEU A 54 22.29 4.11 14.75
C LEU A 54 22.97 3.11 15.70
N ASP A 55 22.86 1.82 15.42
CA ASP A 55 23.54 0.77 16.21
C ASP A 55 25.07 0.85 16.08
N ALA A 56 25.57 1.26 14.91
CA ALA A 56 26.99 1.43 14.65
C ALA A 56 27.55 2.75 15.21
N ASP A 57 26.78 3.83 15.14
CA ASP A 57 27.12 5.16 15.65
C ASP A 57 25.87 5.82 16.29
N PRO A 58 25.76 5.87 17.62
CA PRO A 58 24.60 6.41 18.33
C PRO A 58 24.65 7.95 18.40
N SER A 59 24.76 8.61 17.25
CA SER A 59 24.76 10.07 17.12
C SER A 59 23.35 10.64 16.97
N ASP A 60 23.17 11.90 17.37
CA ASP A 60 21.90 12.63 17.24
C ASP A 60 21.42 12.73 15.78
N GLU A 61 22.36 12.72 14.82
CA GLU A 61 22.07 12.73 13.40
C GLU A 61 21.41 11.42 12.95
N ASN A 62 21.99 10.27 13.32
CA ASN A 62 21.42 8.96 13.02
C ASN A 62 20.07 8.75 13.71
N PHE A 63 19.91 9.28 14.93
CA PHE A 63 18.63 9.24 15.63
C PHE A 63 17.55 10.05 14.89
N ARG A 64 17.88 11.26 14.44
CA ARG A 64 16.97 12.10 13.65
C ARG A 64 16.58 11.43 12.34
N HIS A 65 17.55 10.85 11.63
CA HIS A 65 17.31 10.14 10.38
C HIS A 65 16.35 8.93 10.56
N LEU A 66 16.52 8.16 11.64
CA LEU A 66 15.60 7.07 11.97
C LEU A 66 14.17 7.58 12.22
N VAL A 67 14.01 8.68 12.96
CA VAL A 67 12.70 9.28 13.23
C VAL A 67 12.04 9.79 11.94
N GLU A 68 12.80 10.40 11.03
CA GLU A 68 12.32 10.86 9.73
C GLU A 68 11.78 9.69 8.88
N ILE A 69 12.51 8.58 8.79
CA ILE A 69 12.04 7.39 8.06
C ILE A 69 10.80 6.79 8.71
N GLN A 70 10.75 6.76 10.06
CA GLN A 70 9.58 6.28 10.78
C GLN A 70 8.33 7.15 10.52
N ALA A 71 8.50 8.46 10.36
CA ALA A 71 7.44 9.38 9.99
C ALA A 71 6.97 9.15 8.54
N GLN A 72 7.89 9.00 7.59
CA GLN A 72 7.56 8.68 6.19
C GLN A 72 6.82 7.34 6.05
N PHE A 73 7.19 6.34 6.85
CA PHE A 73 6.50 5.06 6.89
C PHE A 73 5.02 5.20 7.27
N ASN A 74 4.72 6.07 8.25
CA ASN A 74 3.35 6.33 8.67
C ASN A 74 2.55 7.11 7.62
N ASP A 75 3.19 8.03 6.89
CA ASP A 75 2.55 8.87 5.88
C ASP A 75 2.17 8.10 4.60
N VAL A 76 3.02 7.15 4.18
CA VAL A 76 2.72 6.26 3.03
C VAL A 76 1.50 5.36 3.30
N GLN A 77 1.21 5.02 4.56
CA GLN A 77 -0.04 4.32 4.91
C GLN A 77 -1.27 5.22 4.81
N ALA A 78 -1.11 6.54 4.93
CA ALA A 78 -2.20 7.50 4.85
C ALA A 78 -2.48 7.97 3.41
N THR A 79 -1.52 7.81 2.49
CA THR A 79 -1.64 8.30 1.11
C THR A 79 -2.30 7.27 0.20
N GLU A 80 -3.63 7.16 0.30
CA GLU A 80 -4.46 6.57 -0.75
C GLU A 80 -4.96 7.71 -1.65
N ALA A 81 -4.40 7.84 -2.85
CA ALA A 81 -4.93 8.77 -3.84
C ALA A 81 -6.27 8.23 -4.36
N LEU A 82 -7.32 9.03 -4.22
CA LEU A 82 -8.61 8.71 -4.82
C LEU A 82 -8.49 8.82 -6.34
N ILE A 83 -8.69 7.69 -7.03
CA ILE A 83 -8.82 7.66 -8.49
C ILE A 83 -10.23 8.12 -8.83
N GLU A 84 -10.35 9.25 -9.53
CA GLU A 84 -11.64 9.79 -9.93
C GLU A 84 -12.43 8.76 -10.76
N GLY A 85 -13.68 8.50 -10.36
CA GLY A 85 -14.54 7.54 -11.05
C GLY A 85 -14.22 6.06 -10.79
N PHE A 86 -13.28 5.73 -9.89
CA PHE A 86 -12.96 4.35 -9.54
C PHE A 86 -14.19 3.59 -9.02
N GLY A 87 -14.42 2.40 -9.57
CA GLY A 87 -15.56 1.56 -9.25
C GLY A 87 -16.84 1.90 -10.01
N VAL A 88 -16.94 3.02 -10.72
CA VAL A 88 -18.13 3.38 -11.49
C VAL A 88 -18.38 2.34 -12.60
N SER A 89 -17.32 1.95 -13.32
CA SER A 89 -17.43 0.94 -14.39
C SER A 89 -17.79 -0.45 -13.86
N SER A 90 -17.48 -0.73 -12.59
CA SER A 90 -17.89 -1.94 -11.87
C SER A 90 -19.24 -1.81 -11.15
N GLY A 91 -20.03 -0.76 -11.42
CA GLY A 91 -21.35 -0.55 -10.80
C GLY A 91 -21.31 -0.16 -9.31
N ARG A 92 -20.16 0.30 -8.81
CA ARG A 92 -19.92 0.70 -7.42
C ARG A 92 -19.98 2.21 -7.21
N VAL A 93 -21.03 2.84 -7.75
CA VAL A 93 -21.26 4.28 -7.57
C VAL A 93 -21.58 4.56 -6.10
N GLY A 94 -20.72 5.31 -5.40
CA GLY A 94 -21.01 5.86 -4.06
C GLY A 94 -20.43 5.12 -2.85
N ARG A 95 -19.38 4.31 -3.00
CA ARG A 95 -18.55 3.88 -1.85
C ARG A 95 -17.15 4.45 -2.00
N VAL A 96 -17.02 5.73 -1.66
CA VAL A 96 -15.74 6.31 -1.21
C VAL A 96 -15.63 6.01 0.28
#